data_AF-V5NSH0-F1
#
_entry.id   AF-V5NSH0-F1
#
_cell.length_a   1.000
_cell.length_b   1.000
_cell.length_c   1.000
_cell.angle_alpha   90.00
_cell.angle_beta   90.00
_cell.angle_gamma   90.00
#
_symmetry.space_group_name_H-M   'P 1'
#
loop_
_entity.id
_entity.type
_entity.pdbx_description
1 polymer ?
#
loop_
_entity_poly.entity_id
_entity_poly.type
_entity_poly.pdbx_seq_one_letter_code
_entity_poly.pdbx_strand_id
1 'polypeptide(L)'
;GARTIRGKITKQLPDFLTEFPPVDTHPHASKKTAKSVNWEEVLDSVEVDRTVGEVEWARPGTSGGMAMLESFIQQRLRLFATERNNPNSEAVSHLSPWLRAGQLSAQRVVKEVQRWGKNARESVASFTEELVVRRELADNFCYYNKEYDSIAGAYDWAKTTLKIHAKDKRAYLYTQEQLETGKTHDQLWNAAQRQLLLEGKMHGFMRMYWAKKILEWTSSPEEALTIALYLNDHYSLDGCDPNGYVGCMWSICGIHDQGWAERPVFGKVRYMNYAGCKRKFDVSRFERKYAVKTD
;
A
#
# COMPACT_ATOMS: atom_id res chain seq x y z
N GLY A 1 -15.67 6.77 -5.88
CA GLY A 1 -14.81 5.64 -6.32
C GLY A 1 -14.02 6.02 -7.56
N ALA A 2 -12.98 5.26 -7.91
CA ALA A 2 -11.99 5.62 -8.94
C ALA A 2 -12.62 5.98 -10.31
N ARG A 3 -13.63 5.24 -10.77
CA ARG A 3 -14.33 5.52 -12.04
C ARG A 3 -14.89 6.95 -12.10
N THR A 4 -15.44 7.44 -11.00
CA THR A 4 -16.09 8.76 -10.92
C THR A 4 -15.07 9.90 -10.88
N ILE A 5 -13.97 9.73 -10.14
CA ILE A 5 -12.98 10.79 -9.92
C ILE A 5 -11.96 10.88 -11.06
N ARG A 6 -11.66 9.76 -11.74
CA ARG A 6 -10.68 9.68 -12.84
C ARG A 6 -10.88 10.76 -13.89
N GLY A 7 -12.08 10.86 -14.45
CA GLY A 7 -12.36 11.84 -15.51
C GLY A 7 -12.20 13.29 -15.03
N LYS A 8 -12.58 13.57 -13.78
CA LYS A 8 -12.46 14.90 -13.18
C LYS A 8 -11.01 15.30 -12.97
N ILE A 9 -10.20 14.43 -12.35
CA ILE A 9 -8.76 14.68 -12.12
C ILE A 9 -8.01 14.73 -13.44
N THR A 10 -8.23 13.77 -14.35
CA THR A 10 -7.49 13.71 -15.63
C THR A 10 -7.69 14.97 -16.47
N LYS A 11 -8.89 15.56 -16.44
CA LYS A 11 -9.17 16.81 -17.16
C LYS A 11 -8.38 18.00 -16.60
N GLN A 12 -8.08 17.99 -15.30
CA GLN A 12 -7.38 19.06 -14.59
C GLN A 12 -5.85 18.86 -14.60
N LEU A 13 -5.35 17.64 -14.87
CA LEU A 13 -3.92 17.35 -14.86
C LEU A 13 -3.07 18.34 -15.68
N PRO A 14 -3.44 18.79 -16.89
CA PRO A 14 -2.65 19.76 -17.64
C PRO A 14 -2.44 21.10 -16.90
N ASP A 15 -3.42 21.51 -16.09
CA ASP A 15 -3.41 22.79 -15.38
C ASP A 15 -2.62 22.71 -14.07
N PHE A 16 -2.62 21.55 -13.41
CA PHE A 16 -1.98 21.35 -12.10
C PHE A 16 -0.62 20.62 -12.17
N LEU A 17 -0.34 19.85 -13.21
CA LEU A 17 0.92 19.12 -13.39
C LEU A 17 2.03 20.03 -13.98
N THR A 18 2.29 21.15 -13.31
CA THR A 18 3.25 22.17 -13.73
C THR A 18 4.67 21.88 -13.21
N GLU A 19 5.68 22.60 -13.71
CA GLU A 19 7.02 22.52 -13.11
C GLU A 19 7.03 23.21 -11.74
N PHE A 20 7.89 22.74 -10.86
CA PHE A 20 8.18 23.46 -9.63
C PHE A 20 8.99 24.72 -9.96
N PRO A 21 8.71 25.86 -9.30
CA PRO A 21 9.57 27.02 -9.43
C PRO A 21 10.99 26.68 -8.97
N PRO A 22 12.03 27.25 -9.61
CA PRO A 22 13.39 27.08 -9.14
C PRO A 22 13.50 27.61 -7.70
N VAL A 23 14.27 26.91 -6.88
CA VAL A 23 14.59 27.39 -5.53
C VAL A 23 15.54 28.58 -5.68
N ASP A 24 15.13 29.73 -5.15
CA ASP A 24 15.95 30.93 -5.12
C ASP A 24 16.41 31.23 -3.68
N THR A 25 17.52 31.95 -3.58
CA THR A 25 18.00 32.46 -2.30
C THR A 25 17.01 33.44 -1.70
N HIS A 26 16.66 33.22 -0.44
CA HIS A 26 15.77 34.12 0.27
C HIS A 26 16.45 35.51 0.42
N PRO A 27 15.75 36.63 0.14
CA PRO A 27 16.37 37.98 0.13
C PRO A 27 16.85 38.44 1.51
N HIS A 28 16.44 37.74 2.57
CA HIS A 28 16.87 38.01 3.93
C HIS A 28 17.73 36.85 4.46
N ALA A 29 18.98 37.14 4.82
CA ALA A 29 19.84 36.20 5.51
C ALA A 29 19.44 36.05 6.98
N SER A 30 19.49 34.82 7.51
CA SER A 30 19.31 34.59 8.94
C SER A 30 20.45 35.23 9.72
N LYS A 31 20.12 36.03 10.75
CA LYS A 31 21.10 36.55 11.72
C LYS A 31 21.50 35.51 12.77
N LYS A 32 20.82 34.35 12.79
CA LYS A 32 21.06 33.27 13.75
C LYS A 32 21.66 32.06 13.02
N THR A 33 22.80 31.59 13.50
CA THR A 33 23.37 30.31 13.09
C THR A 33 22.56 29.19 13.74
N ALA A 34 22.14 28.20 12.95
CA ALA A 34 21.52 26.99 13.49
C ALA A 34 22.55 26.25 14.36
N LYS A 35 22.15 25.81 15.56
CA LYS A 35 22.98 24.92 16.37
C LYS A 35 23.07 23.56 15.69
N SER A 36 24.19 22.85 15.87
CA SER A 36 24.30 21.46 15.46
C SER A 36 23.26 20.61 16.20
N VAL A 37 22.62 19.71 15.47
CA VAL A 37 21.65 18.76 16.04
C VAL A 37 22.42 17.54 16.56
N ASN A 38 22.15 17.14 17.80
CA ASN A 38 22.62 15.88 18.37
C ASN A 38 21.63 14.77 17.98
N TRP A 39 21.92 14.06 16.89
CA TRP A 39 21.00 13.05 16.36
C TRP A 39 20.87 11.82 17.26
N GLU A 40 21.91 11.45 18.00
CA GLU A 40 21.86 10.33 18.96
C GLU A 40 20.87 10.63 20.09
N GLU A 41 20.98 11.81 20.70
CA GLU A 41 20.05 12.25 21.75
C GLU A 41 18.60 12.35 21.25
N VAL A 42 18.40 12.83 20.02
CA VAL A 42 17.07 12.85 19.41
C VAL A 42 16.54 11.43 19.26
N LEU A 43 17.31 10.49 18.74
CA LEU A 43 16.88 9.10 18.55
C LEU A 43 16.65 8.36 19.87
N ASP A 44 17.45 8.64 20.90
CA ASP A 44 17.28 8.07 22.24
C ASP A 44 16.03 8.61 22.95
N SER A 45 15.61 9.84 22.61
CA SER A 45 14.40 10.44 23.18
C SER A 45 13.08 9.89 22.61
N VAL A 46 13.12 9.16 21.49
CA VAL A 46 11.92 8.63 20.83
C VAL A 46 11.51 7.29 21.45
N GLU A 47 10.28 7.25 21.98
CA GLU A 47 9.62 6.03 22.46
C GLU A 47 8.96 5.27 21.31
N VAL A 48 9.69 4.36 20.69
CA VAL A 48 9.22 3.49 19.59
C VAL A 48 9.60 2.04 19.85
N ASP A 49 8.89 1.13 19.19
CA ASP A 49 9.26 -0.27 19.16
C ASP A 49 10.57 -0.46 18.38
N ARG A 50 11.64 -0.84 19.09
CA ARG A 50 12.97 -1.09 18.52
C ARG A 50 13.18 -2.53 18.06
N THR A 51 12.17 -3.40 18.21
CA THR A 51 12.23 -4.78 17.71
C THR A 51 12.00 -4.85 16.19
N VAL A 52 11.35 -3.84 15.62
CA VAL A 52 11.22 -3.66 14.17
C VAL A 52 12.47 -2.94 13.64
N GLY A 53 13.30 -3.67 12.90
CA GLY A 53 14.56 -3.17 12.37
C GLY A 53 14.41 -2.30 11.11
N GLU A 54 15.51 -1.62 10.76
CA GLU A 54 15.63 -0.88 9.49
C GLU A 54 15.72 -1.82 8.29
N VAL A 55 15.37 -1.32 7.10
CA VAL A 55 15.56 -2.05 5.84
C VAL A 55 16.83 -1.62 5.11
N GLU A 56 17.48 -2.56 4.42
CA GLU A 56 18.73 -2.28 3.69
C GLU A 56 18.51 -1.69 2.29
N TRP A 57 17.36 -1.95 1.67
CA TRP A 57 17.12 -1.64 0.26
C TRP A 57 16.61 -0.21 0.00
N ALA A 58 16.03 0.46 1.00
CA ALA A 58 15.37 1.76 0.86
C ALA A 58 16.16 2.87 1.57
N ARG A 59 17.22 3.37 0.91
CA ARG A 59 17.99 4.50 1.45
C ARG A 59 17.11 5.76 1.57
N PRO A 60 16.99 6.39 2.75
CA PRO A 60 16.10 7.54 2.95
C PRO A 60 16.61 8.81 2.25
N GLY A 61 15.71 9.79 2.14
CA GLY A 61 15.97 11.12 1.59
C GLY A 61 15.66 11.25 0.10
N THR A 62 15.55 12.49 -0.37
CA THR A 62 15.21 12.81 -1.76
C THR A 62 16.15 12.18 -2.78
N SER A 63 17.45 12.12 -2.49
CA SER A 63 18.43 11.46 -3.35
C SER A 63 18.13 9.97 -3.54
N GLY A 64 17.75 9.25 -2.48
CA GLY A 64 17.37 7.84 -2.56
C GLY A 64 16.09 7.64 -3.38
N GLY A 65 15.08 8.49 -3.14
CA GLY A 65 13.82 8.44 -3.89
C GLY A 65 13.98 8.74 -5.38
N MET A 66 14.81 9.72 -5.74
CA MET A 66 15.13 10.04 -7.13
C MET A 66 15.91 8.91 -7.81
N ALA A 67 16.87 8.29 -7.13
CA ALA A 67 17.60 7.13 -7.67
C ALA A 67 16.68 5.93 -7.91
N MET A 68 15.74 5.65 -6.99
CA MET A 68 14.73 4.60 -7.19
C MET A 68 13.79 4.91 -8.35
N LEU A 69 13.39 6.18 -8.51
CA LEU A 69 12.55 6.64 -9.63
C LEU A 69 13.27 6.46 -10.97
N GLU A 70 14.53 6.87 -11.05
CA GLU A 70 15.37 6.71 -12.25
C GLU A 70 15.50 5.23 -12.63
N SER A 71 15.86 4.37 -11.66
CA SER A 71 15.92 2.92 -11.86
C SER A 71 14.58 2.35 -12.36
N PHE A 72 13.46 2.77 -11.76
CA PHE A 72 12.14 2.36 -12.22
C PHE A 72 11.88 2.74 -13.68
N ILE A 73 12.11 4.01 -14.05
CA ILE A 73 11.90 4.50 -15.42
C ILE A 73 12.76 3.75 -16.42
N GLN A 74 14.05 3.56 -16.12
CA GLN A 74 15.02 2.97 -17.05
C GLN A 74 14.83 1.46 -17.23
N GLN A 75 14.48 0.74 -16.16
CA GLN A 75 14.57 -0.73 -16.15
C GLN A 75 13.21 -1.43 -16.14
N ARG A 76 12.20 -0.85 -15.47
CA ARG A 76 11.01 -1.59 -15.01
C ARG A 76 9.69 -0.99 -15.51
N LEU A 77 9.64 0.30 -15.82
CA LEU A 77 8.43 1.00 -16.26
C LEU A 77 7.75 0.30 -17.45
N ARG A 78 8.50 -0.18 -18.44
CA ARG A 78 7.94 -0.91 -19.60
C ARG A 78 7.13 -2.15 -19.22
N LEU A 79 7.39 -2.74 -18.05
CA LEU A 79 6.68 -3.93 -17.55
C LEU A 79 5.45 -3.56 -16.72
N PHE A 80 5.32 -2.31 -16.26
CA PHE A 80 4.33 -1.94 -15.26
C PHE A 80 2.88 -2.26 -15.69
N ALA A 81 2.49 -1.92 -16.92
CA ALA A 81 1.11 -2.15 -17.38
C ALA A 81 0.70 -3.64 -17.31
N THR A 82 1.59 -4.54 -17.70
CA THR A 82 1.30 -5.97 -17.83
C THR A 82 1.63 -6.77 -16.57
N GLU A 83 2.70 -6.40 -15.86
CA GLU A 83 3.30 -7.23 -14.80
C GLU A 83 3.10 -6.68 -13.37
N ARG A 84 2.52 -5.49 -13.16
CA ARG A 84 2.33 -4.91 -11.80
C ARG A 84 1.52 -5.78 -10.82
N ASN A 85 0.77 -6.75 -11.34
CA ASN A 85 -0.03 -7.67 -10.54
C ASN A 85 0.66 -9.01 -10.29
N ASN A 86 1.90 -9.20 -10.78
CA ASN A 86 2.70 -10.40 -10.59
C ASN A 86 3.73 -10.17 -9.48
N PRO A 87 3.55 -10.74 -8.28
CA PRO A 87 4.48 -10.55 -7.16
C PRO A 87 5.90 -11.10 -7.38
N ASN A 88 6.10 -11.92 -8.42
CA ASN A 88 7.43 -12.41 -8.81
C ASN A 88 8.15 -11.50 -9.81
N SER A 89 7.49 -10.40 -10.23
CA SER A 89 8.02 -9.45 -11.19
C SER A 89 8.47 -8.18 -10.49
N GLU A 90 9.60 -7.62 -10.93
CA GLU A 90 10.13 -6.34 -10.46
C GLU A 90 9.41 -5.16 -11.15
N ALA A 91 8.17 -5.32 -11.62
CA ALA A 91 7.51 -4.33 -12.47
C ALA A 91 7.08 -3.05 -11.73
N VAL A 92 7.03 -3.06 -10.40
CA VAL A 92 6.56 -1.93 -9.58
C VAL A 92 7.67 -0.91 -9.31
N SER A 93 7.29 0.33 -8.96
CA SER A 93 8.25 1.43 -8.79
C SER A 93 9.03 1.40 -7.49
N HIS A 94 8.53 0.70 -6.47
CA HIS A 94 9.01 0.73 -5.09
C HIS A 94 9.02 2.11 -4.42
N LEU A 95 8.37 3.13 -5.00
CA LEU A 95 8.46 4.52 -4.53
C LEU A 95 7.63 4.85 -3.28
N SER A 96 6.75 3.95 -2.82
CA SER A 96 5.82 4.25 -1.74
C SER A 96 6.47 4.73 -0.42
N PRO A 97 7.65 4.24 0.03
CA PRO A 97 8.29 4.76 1.24
C PRO A 97 8.64 6.25 1.15
N TRP A 98 9.24 6.69 0.02
CA TRP A 98 9.63 8.08 -0.17
C TRP A 98 8.42 9.00 -0.41
N LEU A 99 7.37 8.51 -1.07
CA LEU A 99 6.13 9.24 -1.27
C LEU A 99 5.43 9.50 0.07
N ARG A 100 5.30 8.47 0.91
CA ARG A 100 4.69 8.56 2.25
C ARG A 100 5.47 9.49 3.17
N ALA A 101 6.80 9.44 3.13
CA ALA A 101 7.65 10.30 3.95
C ALA A 101 7.76 11.75 3.43
N GLY A 102 7.12 12.10 2.30
CA GLY A 102 7.24 13.42 1.68
C GLY A 102 8.65 13.73 1.13
N GLN A 103 9.52 12.72 1.04
CA GLN A 103 10.89 12.86 0.55
C GLN A 103 10.94 12.96 -0.98
N LEU A 104 9.87 12.52 -1.65
CA LEU A 104 9.70 12.62 -3.09
C LEU A 104 8.28 13.09 -3.42
N SER A 105 8.16 14.11 -4.28
CA SER A 105 6.86 14.62 -4.72
C SER A 105 6.22 13.70 -5.76
N ALA A 106 4.96 13.32 -5.55
CA ALA A 106 4.18 12.56 -6.54
C ALA A 106 4.05 13.31 -7.88
N GLN A 107 3.88 14.64 -7.85
CA GLN A 107 3.85 15.47 -9.06
C GLN A 107 5.17 15.38 -9.82
N ARG A 108 6.32 15.49 -9.13
CA ARG A 108 7.64 15.31 -9.78
C ARG A 108 7.74 13.92 -10.42
N VAL A 109 7.32 12.87 -9.73
CA VAL A 109 7.34 11.50 -10.24
C VAL A 109 6.53 11.37 -11.53
N VAL A 110 5.29 11.87 -11.58
CA VAL A 110 4.46 11.82 -12.80
C VAL A 110 5.15 12.54 -13.96
N LYS A 111 5.75 13.71 -13.70
CA LYS A 111 6.46 14.48 -14.74
C LYS A 111 7.66 13.74 -15.30
N GLU A 112 8.49 13.13 -14.45
CA GLU A 112 9.65 12.37 -14.93
C GLU A 112 9.21 11.12 -15.71
N VAL A 113 8.18 10.40 -15.23
CA VAL A 113 7.65 9.23 -15.93
C VAL A 113 7.05 9.61 -17.30
N GLN A 114 6.33 10.74 -17.40
CA GLN A 114 5.83 11.23 -18.70
C GLN A 114 6.96 11.68 -19.63
N ARG A 115 7.99 12.34 -19.09
CA ARG A 115 9.12 12.86 -19.86
C ARG A 115 9.97 11.74 -20.45
N TRP A 116 10.28 10.71 -19.65
CA TRP A 116 11.22 9.66 -20.01
C TRP A 116 10.56 8.35 -20.45
N GLY A 117 9.29 8.14 -20.11
CA GLY A 117 8.51 6.95 -20.45
C GLY A 117 7.85 6.96 -21.83
N LYS A 118 8.33 7.78 -22.78
CA LYS A 118 7.70 7.96 -24.11
C LYS A 118 7.50 6.67 -24.90
N ASN A 119 8.37 5.67 -24.68
CA ASN A 119 8.32 4.34 -25.32
C ASN A 119 7.48 3.32 -24.54
N ALA A 120 6.88 3.70 -23.41
CA ALA A 120 6.09 2.84 -22.53
C ALA A 120 4.74 3.51 -22.18
N ARG A 121 4.04 4.06 -23.19
CA ARG A 121 2.85 4.92 -23.01
C ARG A 121 1.75 4.27 -22.18
N GLU A 122 1.48 2.98 -22.39
CA GLU A 122 0.48 2.25 -21.62
C GLU A 122 0.88 2.15 -20.13
N SER A 123 2.13 1.82 -19.87
CA SER A 123 2.68 1.81 -18.51
C SER A 123 2.68 3.18 -17.86
N VAL A 124 3.00 4.25 -18.60
CA VAL A 124 2.92 5.63 -18.10
C VAL A 124 1.49 5.97 -17.68
N ALA A 125 0.50 5.64 -18.53
CA ALA A 125 -0.91 5.88 -18.22
C ALA A 125 -1.37 5.06 -17.00
N SER A 126 -1.07 3.75 -16.98
CA SER A 126 -1.43 2.89 -15.86
C SER A 126 -0.74 3.30 -14.57
N PHE A 127 0.51 3.74 -14.60
CA PHE A 127 1.24 4.19 -13.42
C PHE A 127 0.69 5.53 -12.91
N THR A 128 0.35 6.45 -13.81
CA THR A 128 -0.26 7.74 -13.45
C THR A 128 -1.63 7.55 -12.80
N GLU A 129 -2.45 6.60 -13.27
CA GLU A 129 -3.72 6.24 -12.62
C GLU A 129 -3.52 5.78 -11.17
N GLU A 130 -2.54 4.92 -10.89
CA GLU A 130 -2.27 4.46 -9.54
C GLU A 130 -1.70 5.59 -8.65
N LEU A 131 -0.76 6.39 -9.17
CA LEU A 131 -0.07 7.42 -8.39
C LEU A 131 -0.91 8.69 -8.14
N VAL A 132 -1.82 9.03 -9.06
CA VAL A 132 -2.67 10.21 -8.95
C VAL A 132 -4.07 9.79 -8.52
N VAL A 133 -4.79 9.06 -9.37
CA VAL A 133 -6.22 8.79 -9.17
C VAL A 133 -6.47 7.92 -7.94
N ARG A 134 -5.70 6.83 -7.75
CA ARG A 134 -5.90 5.95 -6.59
C ARG A 134 -5.38 6.59 -5.31
N ARG A 135 -4.18 7.19 -5.35
CA ARG A 135 -3.58 7.85 -4.19
C ARG A 135 -4.41 9.01 -3.66
N GLU A 136 -4.82 9.94 -4.53
CA GLU A 136 -5.59 11.12 -4.11
C GLU A 136 -7.04 10.77 -3.77
N LEU A 137 -7.57 9.65 -4.30
CA LEU A 137 -8.84 9.11 -3.82
C LEU A 137 -8.73 8.60 -2.38
N ALA A 138 -7.56 8.10 -1.96
CA ALA A 138 -7.35 7.71 -0.57
C ALA A 138 -7.38 8.92 0.36
N ASP A 139 -6.65 9.99 0.01
CA ASP A 139 -6.71 11.27 0.72
C ASP A 139 -8.14 11.81 0.77
N ASN A 140 -8.88 11.76 -0.35
CA ASN A 140 -10.28 12.17 -0.41
C ASN A 140 -11.14 11.40 0.61
N PHE A 141 -10.99 10.09 0.72
CA PHE A 141 -11.75 9.28 1.66
C PHE A 141 -11.42 9.65 3.11
N CYS A 142 -10.14 9.68 3.49
CA CYS A 142 -9.72 10.01 4.86
C CYS A 142 -10.04 11.46 5.25
N TYR A 143 -10.05 12.39 4.30
CA TYR A 143 -10.40 13.78 4.54
C TYR A 143 -11.90 13.96 4.84
N TYR A 144 -12.76 13.36 4.02
CA TYR A 144 -14.22 13.56 4.09
C TYR A 144 -14.94 12.57 5.00
N ASN A 145 -14.30 11.47 5.39
CA ASN A 145 -14.87 10.47 6.28
C ASN A 145 -14.09 10.43 7.59
N LYS A 146 -14.73 10.81 8.71
CA LYS A 146 -14.08 10.77 10.04
C LYS A 146 -13.93 9.36 10.60
N GLU A 147 -14.66 8.40 10.04
CA GLU A 147 -14.64 6.99 10.40
C GLU A 147 -13.84 6.17 9.37
N TYR A 148 -12.76 6.74 8.82
CA TYR A 148 -12.03 6.14 7.70
C TYR A 148 -11.33 4.82 8.06
N ASP A 149 -11.14 4.54 9.34
CA ASP A 149 -10.47 3.39 9.93
C ASP A 149 -11.45 2.45 10.68
N SER A 150 -12.76 2.65 10.50
CA SER A 150 -13.79 1.84 11.18
C SER A 150 -14.85 1.31 10.21
N ILE A 151 -15.53 0.22 10.57
CA ILE A 151 -16.64 -0.34 9.78
C ILE A 151 -17.77 0.70 9.58
N ALA A 152 -17.92 1.66 10.50
CA ALA A 152 -18.93 2.71 10.40
C ALA A 152 -18.72 3.60 9.17
N GLY A 153 -17.47 3.81 8.74
CA GLY A 153 -17.13 4.57 7.55
C GLY A 153 -17.34 3.83 6.22
N ALA A 154 -17.75 2.56 6.25
CA ALA A 154 -18.06 1.80 5.04
C ALA A 154 -19.43 2.17 4.44
N TYR A 155 -19.63 1.85 3.16
CA TYR A 155 -20.93 2.01 2.51
C TYR A 155 -22.01 1.09 3.12
N ASP A 156 -23.27 1.51 3.08
CA ASP A 156 -24.38 0.77 3.70
C ASP A 156 -24.54 -0.67 3.18
N TRP A 157 -24.27 -0.90 1.88
CA TRP A 157 -24.32 -2.24 1.31
C TRP A 157 -23.29 -3.18 1.96
N ALA A 158 -22.09 -2.67 2.26
CA ALA A 158 -21.01 -3.44 2.84
C ALA A 158 -21.28 -3.71 4.33
N LYS A 159 -21.72 -2.68 5.07
CA LYS A 159 -22.14 -2.84 6.48
C LYS A 159 -23.26 -3.88 6.61
N THR A 160 -24.23 -3.82 5.71
CA THR A 160 -25.37 -4.75 5.71
C THR A 160 -24.93 -6.18 5.42
N THR A 161 -24.14 -6.41 4.36
CA THR A 161 -23.72 -7.78 3.99
C THR A 161 -22.81 -8.38 5.07
N LEU A 162 -21.87 -7.62 5.62
CA LEU A 162 -21.00 -8.09 6.71
C LEU A 162 -21.81 -8.43 7.98
N LYS A 163 -22.82 -7.62 8.32
CA LYS A 163 -23.71 -7.90 9.46
C LYS A 163 -24.55 -9.16 9.28
N ILE A 164 -25.06 -9.41 8.06
CA ILE A 164 -25.82 -10.64 7.74
C ILE A 164 -24.96 -11.88 7.97
N HIS A 165 -23.69 -11.83 7.56
CA HIS A 165 -22.75 -12.95 7.64
C HIS A 165 -21.94 -13.02 8.95
N ALA A 166 -22.24 -12.16 9.93
CA ALA A 166 -21.50 -12.09 11.19
C ALA A 166 -21.55 -13.39 12.01
N LYS A 167 -22.56 -14.24 11.81
CA LYS A 167 -22.74 -15.53 12.51
C LYS A 167 -22.26 -16.74 11.72
N ASP A 168 -21.74 -16.55 10.51
CA ASP A 168 -21.26 -17.64 9.70
C ASP A 168 -20.09 -18.37 10.38
N LYS A 169 -20.01 -19.68 10.25
CA LYS A 169 -18.87 -20.42 10.80
C LYS A 169 -17.60 -20.10 10.01
N ARG A 170 -16.55 -19.65 10.70
CA ARG A 170 -15.22 -19.45 10.10
C ARG A 170 -14.50 -20.79 10.07
N ALA A 171 -13.83 -21.09 8.96
CA ALA A 171 -13.06 -22.33 8.82
C ALA A 171 -11.81 -22.33 9.72
N TYR A 172 -11.22 -21.15 9.92
CA TYR A 172 -10.05 -20.91 10.76
C TYR A 172 -10.28 -19.64 11.58
N LEU A 173 -9.70 -19.59 12.78
CA LEU A 173 -9.63 -18.40 13.61
C LEU A 173 -8.18 -18.27 14.09
N TYR A 174 -7.51 -17.20 13.68
CA TYR A 174 -6.14 -16.91 14.09
C TYR A 174 -6.11 -15.74 15.05
N THR A 175 -5.22 -15.82 16.05
CA THR A 175 -4.88 -14.67 16.89
C THR A 175 -4.05 -13.67 16.10
N GLN A 176 -3.99 -12.43 16.59
CA GLN A 176 -3.09 -11.41 16.04
C GLN A 176 -1.64 -11.91 15.97
N GLU A 177 -1.12 -12.55 17.04
CA GLU A 177 0.24 -13.10 17.09
C GLU A 177 0.49 -14.17 16.00
N GLN A 178 -0.49 -15.06 15.76
CA GLN A 178 -0.38 -16.09 14.72
C GLN A 178 -0.35 -15.47 13.32
N LEU A 179 -1.15 -14.42 13.09
CA LEU A 179 -1.15 -13.67 11.84
C LEU A 179 0.19 -12.91 11.69
N GLU A 180 0.60 -12.17 12.69
CA GLU A 180 1.83 -11.38 12.72
C GLU A 180 3.07 -12.22 12.41
N THR A 181 3.18 -13.39 13.02
CA THR A 181 4.32 -14.32 12.84
C THR A 181 4.18 -15.23 11.60
N GLY A 182 3.14 -15.06 10.78
CA GLY A 182 2.96 -15.83 9.55
C GLY A 182 2.74 -17.33 9.80
N LYS A 183 1.97 -17.68 10.83
CA LYS A 183 1.69 -19.07 11.26
C LYS A 183 0.26 -19.50 10.92
N THR A 184 -0.14 -19.31 9.66
CA THR A 184 -1.42 -19.80 9.15
C THR A 184 -1.25 -21.10 8.36
N HIS A 185 -2.37 -21.74 8.00
CA HIS A 185 -2.37 -22.90 7.11
C HIS A 185 -2.00 -22.54 5.67
N ASP A 186 -2.13 -21.27 5.27
CA ASP A 186 -1.93 -20.80 3.90
C ASP A 186 -0.50 -20.27 3.70
N GLN A 187 0.30 -21.05 2.96
CA GLN A 187 1.71 -20.70 2.72
C GLN A 187 1.89 -19.44 1.88
N LEU A 188 0.95 -19.10 0.99
CA LEU A 188 1.00 -17.86 0.22
C LEU A 188 0.73 -16.66 1.13
N TRP A 189 -0.22 -16.78 2.06
CA TRP A 189 -0.47 -15.72 3.05
C TRP A 189 0.73 -15.52 3.96
N ASN A 190 1.31 -16.62 4.47
CA ASN A 190 2.50 -16.56 5.31
C ASN A 190 3.71 -15.96 4.55
N ALA A 191 3.86 -16.27 3.26
CA ALA A 191 4.91 -15.68 2.42
C ALA A 191 4.71 -14.16 2.24
N ALA A 192 3.47 -13.70 2.07
CA ALA A 192 3.17 -12.27 2.00
C ALA A 192 3.46 -11.56 3.32
N GLN A 193 3.07 -12.15 4.45
CA GLN A 193 3.40 -11.62 5.78
C GLN A 193 4.91 -11.54 5.99
N ARG A 194 5.66 -12.59 5.63
CA ARG A 194 7.13 -12.56 5.74
C ARG A 194 7.79 -11.56 4.80
N GLN A 195 7.24 -11.33 3.60
CA GLN A 195 7.70 -10.23 2.75
C GLN A 195 7.57 -8.90 3.49
N LEU A 196 6.44 -8.66 4.16
CA LEU A 196 6.25 -7.44 4.93
C LEU A 196 7.28 -7.31 6.06
N LEU A 197 7.49 -8.36 6.85
CA LEU A 197 8.45 -8.35 7.97
C LEU A 197 9.90 -8.14 7.51
N LEU A 198 10.30 -8.76 6.40
CA LEU A 198 11.69 -8.74 5.92
C LEU A 198 12.02 -7.49 5.09
N GLU A 199 11.08 -7.03 4.27
CA GLU A 199 11.32 -5.94 3.31
C GLU A 199 10.68 -4.61 3.75
N GLY A 200 9.91 -4.58 4.85
CA GLY A 200 9.12 -3.41 5.25
C GLY A 200 8.11 -2.98 4.19
N LYS A 201 7.80 -3.86 3.22
CA LYS A 201 6.97 -3.55 2.06
C LYS A 201 6.42 -4.82 1.40
N MET A 202 5.11 -5.04 1.53
CA MET A 202 4.41 -6.10 0.82
C MET A 202 4.05 -5.70 -0.61
N HIS A 203 4.16 -6.63 -1.57
CA HIS A 203 3.71 -6.40 -2.94
C HIS A 203 2.22 -6.04 -3.00
N GLY A 204 1.83 -5.04 -3.80
CA GLY A 204 0.47 -4.49 -3.80
C GLY A 204 -0.63 -5.50 -4.11
N PHE A 205 -0.38 -6.44 -5.03
CA PHE A 205 -1.32 -7.56 -5.27
C PHE A 205 -1.50 -8.45 -4.03
N MET A 206 -0.41 -8.68 -3.28
CA MET A 206 -0.45 -9.50 -2.09
C MET A 206 -1.12 -8.79 -0.91
N ARG A 207 -1.03 -7.46 -0.78
CA ARG A 207 -1.79 -6.70 0.24
C ARG A 207 -3.30 -6.95 0.15
N MET A 208 -3.83 -7.01 -1.08
CA MET A 208 -5.25 -7.32 -1.32
C MET A 208 -5.60 -8.75 -0.86
N TYR A 209 -4.76 -9.74 -1.21
CA TYR A 209 -4.95 -11.12 -0.78
C TYR A 209 -4.89 -11.23 0.75
N TRP A 210 -3.85 -10.64 1.32
CA TRP A 210 -3.50 -10.67 2.73
C TRP A 210 -4.62 -10.11 3.60
N ALA A 211 -5.09 -8.89 3.34
CA ALA A 211 -6.14 -8.26 4.15
C ALA A 211 -7.49 -8.99 4.01
N LYS A 212 -7.80 -9.55 2.83
CA LYS A 212 -9.02 -10.35 2.63
C LYS A 212 -9.00 -11.65 3.44
N LYS A 213 -7.84 -12.28 3.58
CA LYS A 213 -7.71 -13.48 4.41
C LYS A 213 -7.79 -13.19 5.90
N ILE A 214 -7.34 -12.01 6.35
CA ILE A 214 -7.59 -11.58 7.73
C ILE A 214 -9.10 -11.55 8.00
N LEU A 215 -9.92 -10.95 7.11
CA LEU A 215 -11.39 -11.00 7.23
C LEU A 215 -11.95 -12.43 7.27
N GLU A 216 -11.38 -13.36 6.49
CA GLU A 216 -11.85 -14.75 6.45
C GLU A 216 -11.53 -15.52 7.74
N TRP A 217 -10.50 -15.13 8.48
CA TRP A 217 -9.89 -15.91 9.57
C TRP A 217 -9.87 -15.21 10.92
N THR A 218 -10.66 -14.16 11.11
CA THR A 218 -10.90 -13.51 12.40
C THR A 218 -12.37 -13.61 12.80
N SER A 219 -12.67 -13.32 14.06
CA SER A 219 -14.02 -13.49 14.62
C SER A 219 -15.01 -12.45 14.09
N SER A 220 -14.54 -11.26 13.68
CA SER A 220 -15.40 -10.21 13.13
C SER A 220 -14.67 -9.31 12.11
N PRO A 221 -15.42 -8.56 11.27
CA PRO A 221 -14.84 -7.54 10.41
C PRO A 221 -14.12 -6.43 11.18
N GLU A 222 -14.60 -6.06 12.37
CA GLU A 222 -13.97 -5.07 13.24
C GLU A 222 -12.60 -5.55 13.73
N GLU A 223 -12.52 -6.81 14.18
CA GLU A 223 -11.24 -7.44 14.57
C GLU A 223 -10.32 -7.56 13.35
N ALA A 224 -10.86 -7.95 12.20
CA ALA A 224 -10.09 -8.05 10.96
C ALA A 224 -9.44 -6.72 10.58
N LEU A 225 -10.22 -5.64 10.63
CA LEU A 225 -9.76 -4.30 10.28
C LEU A 225 -8.71 -3.82 11.28
N THR A 226 -8.94 -4.02 12.57
CA THR A 226 -7.99 -3.65 13.63
C THR A 226 -6.63 -4.34 13.43
N ILE A 227 -6.64 -5.66 13.21
CA ILE A 227 -5.40 -6.42 12.99
C ILE A 227 -4.72 -6.01 11.68
N ALA A 228 -5.48 -5.83 10.59
CA ALA A 228 -4.91 -5.43 9.31
C ALA A 228 -4.27 -4.04 9.36
N LEU A 229 -4.89 -3.08 10.04
CA LEU A 229 -4.34 -1.74 10.21
C LEU A 229 -3.09 -1.78 11.10
N TYR A 230 -3.14 -2.47 12.24
CA TYR A 230 -1.97 -2.63 13.11
C TYR A 230 -0.78 -3.21 12.34
N LEU A 231 -0.95 -4.36 11.67
CA LEU A 231 0.16 -5.00 10.94
C LEU A 231 0.66 -4.15 9.77
N ASN A 232 -0.23 -3.44 9.07
CA ASN A 232 0.18 -2.53 7.99
C ASN A 232 1.02 -1.37 8.54
N ASP A 233 0.54 -0.71 9.59
CA ASP A 233 1.15 0.50 10.13
C ASP A 233 2.42 0.20 10.93
N HIS A 234 2.49 -0.96 11.57
CA HIS A 234 3.63 -1.38 12.37
C HIS A 234 4.84 -1.78 11.52
N TYR A 235 4.62 -2.45 10.38
CA TYR A 235 5.71 -3.03 9.58
C TYR A 235 5.93 -2.37 8.22
N SER A 236 4.95 -1.66 7.66
CA SER A 236 5.13 -1.06 6.34
C SER A 236 5.82 0.29 6.43
N LEU A 237 6.91 0.48 5.68
CA LEU A 237 7.55 1.80 5.50
C LEU A 237 6.61 2.86 4.90
N ASP A 238 5.58 2.39 4.19
CA ASP A 238 4.51 3.21 3.61
C ASP A 238 3.18 3.10 4.39
N GLY A 239 3.22 2.63 5.64
CA GLY A 239 2.08 2.56 6.57
C GLY A 239 1.81 3.88 7.29
N CYS A 240 0.78 3.91 8.15
CA CYS A 240 0.21 5.13 8.77
C CYS A 240 -0.13 6.21 7.72
N ASP A 241 -0.73 5.78 6.62
CA ASP A 241 -0.95 6.58 5.42
C ASP A 241 -2.40 6.38 4.92
N PRO A 242 -3.06 7.40 4.34
CA PRO A 242 -4.40 7.26 3.75
C PRO A 242 -4.53 6.04 2.82
N ASN A 243 -3.50 5.71 2.05
CA ASN A 243 -3.49 4.53 1.19
C ASN A 243 -3.54 3.21 1.97
N GLY A 244 -2.93 3.16 3.16
CA GLY A 244 -2.99 2.01 4.07
C GLY A 244 -4.41 1.80 4.59
N TYR A 245 -5.03 2.85 5.14
CA TYR A 245 -6.42 2.80 5.64
C TYR A 245 -7.39 2.38 4.53
N VAL A 246 -7.32 3.06 3.38
CA VAL A 246 -8.22 2.77 2.24
C VAL A 246 -7.92 1.41 1.62
N GLY A 247 -6.68 0.94 1.61
CA GLY A 247 -6.31 -0.40 1.15
C GLY A 247 -6.94 -1.50 2.02
N CYS A 248 -6.87 -1.35 3.35
CA CYS A 248 -7.49 -2.27 4.30
C CYS A 248 -9.02 -2.22 4.20
N MET A 249 -9.59 -1.02 4.20
CA MET A 249 -11.02 -0.82 4.03
C MET A 249 -11.51 -1.36 2.67
N TRP A 250 -10.73 -1.26 1.60
CA TRP A 250 -11.13 -1.77 0.26
C TRP A 250 -11.17 -3.29 0.29
N SER A 251 -10.21 -3.89 0.99
CA SER A 251 -10.07 -5.33 1.12
C SER A 251 -11.17 -5.93 2.00
N ILE A 252 -11.47 -5.31 3.13
CA ILE A 252 -12.33 -5.84 4.19
C ILE A 252 -13.77 -5.32 4.07
N CYS A 253 -13.94 -4.04 3.75
CA CYS A 253 -15.22 -3.34 3.74
C CYS A 253 -15.70 -2.93 2.34
N GLY A 254 -14.93 -3.24 1.28
CA GLY A 254 -15.32 -2.98 -0.10
C GLY A 254 -15.49 -1.51 -0.47
N ILE A 255 -14.91 -0.55 0.27
CA ILE A 255 -15.02 0.86 -0.17
C ILE A 255 -14.32 1.05 -1.51
N HIS A 256 -14.90 1.89 -2.36
CA HIS A 256 -14.50 2.09 -3.75
C HIS A 256 -14.51 0.82 -4.64
N ASP A 257 -15.06 -0.29 -4.17
CA ASP A 257 -15.41 -1.47 -4.96
C ASP A 257 -16.94 -1.58 -5.12
N GLN A 258 -17.37 -2.57 -5.87
CA GLN A 258 -18.77 -2.97 -6.00
C GLN A 258 -19.05 -4.25 -5.18
N GLY A 259 -20.34 -4.58 -5.02
CA GLY A 259 -20.74 -5.89 -4.50
C GLY A 259 -20.45 -7.01 -5.50
N TRP A 260 -20.05 -8.17 -4.98
CA TRP A 260 -19.75 -9.39 -5.72
C TRP A 260 -20.74 -10.50 -5.36
N ALA A 261 -20.59 -11.67 -5.99
CA ALA A 261 -21.36 -12.85 -5.65
C ALA A 261 -21.26 -13.15 -4.15
N GLU A 262 -22.40 -13.36 -3.52
CA GLU A 262 -22.52 -13.54 -2.07
C GLU A 262 -21.91 -14.87 -1.62
N ARG A 263 -21.15 -14.85 -0.53
CA ARG A 263 -20.43 -16.00 0.02
C ARG A 263 -20.47 -15.97 1.55
N PRO A 264 -20.38 -17.14 2.22
CA PRO A 264 -20.21 -17.17 3.65
C PRO A 264 -19.02 -16.33 4.11
N VAL A 265 -19.14 -15.71 5.28
CA VAL A 265 -18.18 -14.78 5.91
C VAL A 265 -18.06 -13.43 5.17
N PHE A 266 -17.76 -13.44 3.87
CA PHE A 266 -17.53 -12.20 3.09
C PHE A 266 -18.81 -11.45 2.73
N GLY A 267 -19.95 -12.15 2.69
CA GLY A 267 -21.13 -11.67 2.00
C GLY A 267 -20.77 -11.27 0.58
N LYS A 268 -21.04 -10.01 0.22
CA LYS A 268 -20.79 -9.45 -1.12
C LYS A 268 -19.43 -8.74 -1.25
N VAL A 269 -18.57 -8.77 -0.24
CA VAL A 269 -17.20 -8.25 -0.37
C VAL A 269 -16.41 -9.12 -1.34
N ARG A 270 -15.59 -8.50 -2.21
CA ARG A 270 -14.81 -9.22 -3.22
C ARG A 270 -13.96 -10.31 -2.57
N TYR A 271 -14.14 -11.55 -3.02
CA TYR A 271 -13.35 -12.69 -2.55
C TYR A 271 -12.06 -12.88 -3.35
N MET A 272 -10.98 -13.28 -2.68
CA MET A 272 -9.75 -13.77 -3.30
C MET A 272 -9.33 -15.09 -2.65
N ASN A 273 -8.88 -16.05 -3.47
CA ASN A 273 -8.41 -17.35 -2.98
C ASN A 273 -7.11 -17.79 -3.63
N TYR A 274 -6.49 -18.75 -2.96
CA TYR A 274 -5.22 -19.35 -3.34
C TYR A 274 -5.23 -19.88 -4.79
N ALA A 275 -6.27 -20.64 -5.17
CA ALA A 275 -6.42 -21.15 -6.53
C ALA A 275 -6.54 -20.02 -7.59
N GLY A 276 -7.17 -18.90 -7.23
CA GLY A 276 -7.24 -17.70 -8.06
C GLY A 276 -5.89 -17.02 -8.25
N CYS A 277 -5.03 -17.04 -7.23
CA CYS A 277 -3.66 -16.55 -7.33
C CYS A 277 -2.80 -17.45 -8.23
N LYS A 278 -2.94 -18.79 -8.11
CA LYS A 278 -2.27 -19.76 -8.98
C LYS A 278 -2.54 -19.58 -10.47
N ARG A 279 -3.71 -19.04 -10.83
CA ARG A 279 -4.07 -18.72 -12.23
C ARG A 279 -3.46 -17.40 -12.72
N LYS A 280 -2.90 -16.57 -11.83
CA LYS A 280 -2.39 -15.23 -12.13
C LYS A 280 -0.87 -15.12 -12.10
N PHE A 281 -0.20 -15.88 -11.25
CA PHE A 281 1.26 -15.91 -11.15
C PHE A 281 1.74 -17.25 -10.56
N ASP A 282 3.06 -17.49 -10.65
CA ASP A 282 3.70 -18.64 -10.03
C ASP A 282 3.75 -18.49 -8.49
N VAL A 283 2.67 -18.95 -7.84
CA VAL A 283 2.53 -18.92 -6.38
C VAL A 283 3.66 -19.67 -5.69
N SER A 284 4.06 -20.83 -6.23
CA SER A 284 5.10 -21.66 -5.60
C SER A 284 6.47 -20.99 -5.66
N ARG A 285 6.78 -20.22 -6.72
CA ARG A 285 7.99 -19.39 -6.75
C ARG A 285 7.96 -18.30 -5.66
N PHE A 286 6.82 -17.64 -5.47
CA PHE A 286 6.69 -16.61 -4.43
C PHE A 286 6.81 -17.20 -3.02
N GLU A 287 6.13 -18.32 -2.76
CA GLU A 287 6.24 -19.07 -1.50
C GLU A 287 7.67 -19.50 -1.19
N ARG A 288 8.42 -20.01 -2.18
CA ARG A 288 9.82 -20.38 -2.02
C ARG A 288 10.72 -19.17 -1.74
N LYS A 289 10.49 -18.03 -2.41
CA LYS A 289 11.27 -16.80 -2.20
C LYS A 289 11.23 -16.35 -0.73
N TYR A 290 10.07 -16.50 -0.09
CA TYR A 290 9.85 -16.14 1.30
C TYR A 290 9.60 -17.37 2.17
N ALA A 291 10.23 -18.51 1.91
CA ALA A 291 10.14 -19.66 2.82
C ALA A 291 10.95 -19.38 4.11
N VAL A 292 10.55 -19.98 5.22
CA VAL A 292 11.39 -19.99 6.43
C VAL A 292 12.66 -20.77 6.08
N LYS A 293 13.82 -20.13 6.21
CA LYS A 293 15.10 -20.86 6.13
C LYS A 293 15.20 -21.69 7.40
N THR A 294 15.09 -23.01 7.26
CA THR A 294 15.55 -23.93 8.30
C THR A 294 17.06 -24.01 8.17
N ASP A 295 17.76 -23.52 9.18
CA ASP A 295 19.19 -23.77 9.35
C ASP A 295 19.47 -25.27 9.54
#